data_AF-A0A3M1QZD5-F1
#
_entry.id   AF-A0A3M1QZD5-F1
#
_cell.length_a   1.000
_cell.length_b   1.000
_cell.length_c   1.000
_cell.angle_alpha   90.00
_cell.angle_beta   90.00
_cell.angle_gamma   90.00
#
_symmetry.space_group_name_H-M   'P 1'
#
loop_
_entity.id
_entity.type
_entity.pdbx_description
1 polymer ?
#
loop_
_entity_poly.entity_id
_entity_poly.type
_entity_poly.pdbx_seq_one_letter_code
_entity_poly.pdbx_strand_id
1 'polypeptide(L)' 'AETKILTSCPACLQGLSRLEAMGVEADFLVCELAESILGERWEDEFLAAARREGIERVLF' A
#
# COMPACT_ATOMS: atom_id res chain seq x y z
N ALA A 1 -16.23 10.79 -8.06
CA ALA A 1 -15.86 9.90 -6.94
C ALA A 1 -15.26 8.67 -7.58
N GLU A 2 -13.94 8.59 -7.56
CA GLU A 2 -13.19 7.43 -8.01
C GLU A 2 -13.49 6.29 -7.01
N THR A 3 -13.98 5.16 -7.49
CA THR A 3 -14.33 4.03 -6.61
C THR A 3 -13.09 3.18 -6.45
N LYS A 4 -12.55 3.11 -5.24
CA LYS A 4 -11.35 2.33 -4.91
C LYS A 4 -11.72 1.06 -4.15
N ILE A 5 -11.16 -0.08 -4.57
CA ILE A 5 -11.28 -1.38 -3.89
C ILE A 5 -10.04 -1.60 -3.03
N LEU A 6 -10.23 -1.86 -1.73
CA LEU A 6 -9.14 -2.15 -0.81
C LEU A 6 -9.02 -3.65 -0.57
N THR A 7 -7.80 -4.17 -0.67
CA THR A 7 -7.53 -5.60 -0.45
C THR A 7 -6.29 -5.81 0.42
N SER A 8 -6.28 -6.89 1.19
CA SER A 8 -5.08 -7.36 1.90
C SER A 8 -4.36 -8.48 1.15
N CYS A 9 -4.95 -9.01 0.08
CA CYS A 9 -4.41 -10.15 -0.65
C CYS A 9 -3.55 -9.69 -1.84
N PRO A 10 -2.23 -9.96 -1.86
CA PRO A 10 -1.35 -9.55 -2.95
C PRO A 10 -1.76 -10.11 -4.32
N ALA A 11 -2.22 -11.37 -4.36
CA ALA A 11 -2.69 -11.99 -5.59
C ALA A 11 -4.00 -11.36 -6.10
N CYS A 12 -4.89 -10.95 -5.18
CA CYS A 12 -6.11 -10.24 -5.56
C CYS A 12 -5.79 -8.87 -6.13
N LEU A 13 -4.85 -8.12 -5.52
CA LEU A 13 -4.47 -6.80 -6.02
C LEU A 13 -4.01 -6.89 -7.49
N GLN A 14 -3.09 -7.81 -7.79
CA GLN A 14 -2.62 -8.04 -9.15
C GLN A 14 -3.77 -8.37 -10.13
N GLY A 15 -4.78 -9.11 -9.69
CA GLY A 15 -5.97 -9.40 -10.48
C GLY A 15 -6.87 -8.17 -10.67
N LEU A 16 -7.09 -7.41 -9.61
CA LEU A 16 -7.97 -6.25 -9.54
C LEU A 16 -7.40 -5.02 -10.27
N SER A 17 -6.07 -4.87 -10.37
CA SER A 17 -5.45 -3.79 -11.16
C SER A 17 -5.89 -3.79 -12.63
N ARG A 18 -6.42 -4.91 -13.13
CA ARG A 18 -7.01 -4.98 -14.48
C ARG A 18 -8.29 -4.14 -14.62
N LEU A 19 -8.94 -3.81 -13.51
CA LEU A 19 -10.17 -3.02 -13.46
C LEU A 19 -9.92 -1.51 -13.58
N GLU A 20 -8.66 -1.06 -13.52
CA GLU A 20 -8.29 0.35 -13.74
C GLU A 20 -8.78 0.86 -15.09
N ALA A 21 -8.76 0.02 -16.13
CA ALA A 21 -9.31 0.34 -17.45
C ALA A 21 -10.82 0.62 -17.46
N MET A 22 -11.53 0.22 -16.40
CA MET A 22 -12.96 0.47 -16.17
C MET A 22 -13.20 1.61 -15.16
N GLY A 23 -12.15 2.33 -14.75
CA GLY A 23 -12.23 3.42 -13.78
C GLY A 23 -12.40 2.97 -12.32
N VAL A 24 -11.96 1.75 -12.00
CA VAL A 24 -11.95 1.21 -10.64
C VAL A 24 -10.51 0.98 -10.23
N GLU A 25 -10.06 1.70 -9.21
CA GLU A 25 -8.73 1.52 -8.64
C GLU A 25 -8.73 0.39 -7.61
N ALA A 26 -7.57 -0.24 -7.41
CA ALA A 26 -7.37 -1.21 -6.35
C ALA A 26 -6.07 -0.91 -5.61
N ASP A 27 -6.11 -1.00 -4.28
CA ASP A 27 -4.95 -0.72 -3.44
C ASP A 27 -4.90 -1.64 -2.22
N PHE A 28 -3.76 -1.66 -1.54
CA PHE A 28 -3.58 -2.36 -0.29
C PHE A 28 -4.27 -1.63 0.85
N LEU A 29 -5.15 -2.34 1.56
CA LEU A 29 -5.81 -1.83 2.76
C LEU A 29 -4.83 -1.30 3.80
N VAL A 30 -3.66 -1.96 3.94
CA VAL A 30 -2.66 -1.54 4.92
C VAL A 30 -2.01 -0.21 4.57
N CYS A 31 -1.81 0.10 3.29
CA CYS A 31 -1.23 1.37 2.86
C CYS A 31 -2.19 2.53 3.12
N GLU A 32 -3.48 2.36 2.81
CA GLU A 32 -4.53 3.34 3.11
C GLU A 32 -4.66 3.61 4.62
N LEU A 33 -4.60 2.55 5.44
CA LEU A 33 -4.61 2.70 6.89
C LEU A 33 -3.34 3.41 7.38
N ALA A 34 -2.18 3.09 6.81
CA ALA A 34 -0.93 3.76 7.17
C ALA A 34 -1.01 5.25 6.87
N GLU A 35 -1.48 5.66 5.68
CA GLU A 35 -1.65 7.07 5.34
C GLU A 35 -2.68 7.77 6.23
N SER A 36 -3.82 7.12 6.49
CA SER A 36 -4.88 7.68 7.33
C SER A 36 -4.45 7.89 8.80
N ILE A 37 -3.61 6.99 9.32
CA ILE A 37 -3.19 7.00 10.74
C ILE A 37 -1.90 7.78 10.94
N LEU A 38 -0.93 7.63 10.05
CA LEU A 38 0.44 8.14 10.17
C LEU A 38 0.66 9.42 9.34
N GLY A 39 -0.26 9.76 8.43
CA GLY A 39 -0.21 10.93 7.57
C GLY A 39 0.52 10.69 6.25
N GLU A 40 0.43 11.64 5.32
CA GLU A 40 0.93 11.53 3.93
C GLU A 40 2.43 11.19 3.82
N ARG A 41 3.24 11.49 4.84
CA ARG A 41 4.70 11.26 4.84
C ARG A 41 5.10 9.88 5.40
N TRP A 42 4.14 9.03 5.74
CA TRP A 42 4.39 7.75 6.40
C TRP A 42 5.37 6.85 5.64
N GLU A 43 5.29 6.82 4.31
CA GLU A 43 6.09 5.92 3.49
C GLU A 43 7.57 6.32 3.52
N ASP A 44 7.87 7.62 3.37
CA ASP A 44 9.24 8.15 3.46
C ASP A 44 9.85 7.89 4.84
N GLU A 45 9.07 8.12 5.89
CA GLU A 45 9.48 7.89 7.27
C GLU A 45 9.73 6.41 7.54
N PHE A 46 8.84 5.54 7.04
CA PHE A 46 9.00 4.08 7.11
C PHE A 46 10.27 3.62 6.40
N LEU A 47 10.51 4.09 5.17
CA LEU A 47 11.71 3.73 4.41
C LEU A 47 13.00 4.24 5.08
N ALA A 48 12.98 5.44 5.66
CA ALA A 48 14.12 5.97 6.41
C ALA A 48 14.41 5.13 7.66
N ALA A 49 13.37 4.73 8.39
CA ALA A 49 13.50 3.85 9.56
C ALA A 49 14.03 2.46 9.16
N ALA A 50 13.44 1.83 8.14
CA ALA A 50 13.86 0.51 7.65
C ALA A 50 15.33 0.50 7.18
N ARG A 51 15.78 1.56 6.49
CA ARG A 51 17.18 1.69 6.08
C ARG A 51 18.14 1.86 7.26
N ARG A 52 17.74 2.60 8.29
CA ARG A 52 18.58 2.85 9.49
C ARG A 52 18.64 1.64 10.41
N GLU A 53 17.53 0.92 10.55
CA GLU A 53 17.36 -0.16 11.53
C GLU A 53 17.63 -1.55 10.96
N GLY A 54 17.95 -1.61 9.67
CA GLY A 54 18.29 -2.83 8.94
C GLY A 54 17.11 -3.39 8.16
N ILE A 55 17.19 -3.33 6.82
CA ILE A 55 16.15 -3.85 5.92
C ILE A 55 16.00 -5.37 6.03
N GLU A 56 17.04 -6.05 6.53
CA GLU A 56 17.03 -7.47 6.84
C GLU A 56 15.94 -7.85 7.85
N ARG A 57 15.48 -6.92 8.68
CA ARG A 57 14.40 -7.18 9.63
C ARG A 57 13.01 -7.28 8.99
N VAL A 58 12.90 -6.89 7.73
CA VAL A 58 11.65 -6.90 6.94
C VAL A 58 11.66 -8.01 5.88
N LEU A 59 12.83 -8.27 5.29
CA LEU A 59 12.97 -9.20 4.16
C LEU A 59 13.27 -10.65 4.55
N PHE A 60 13.69 -10.91 5.80
CA PHE A 60 13.97 -12.25 6.33
C PHE A 60 13.08 -12.56 7.53
#